data_AF-A0A1G2WG24-F1
#
_entry.id   AF-A0A1G2WG24-F1
#
_cell.length_a   1.000
_cell.length_b   1.000
_cell.length_c   1.000
_cell.angle_alpha   90.00
_cell.angle_beta   90.00
_cell.angle_gamma   90.00
#
_symmetry.space_group_name_H-M   'P 1'
#
loop_
_entity.id
_entity.type
_entity.pdbx_description
1 polymer ?
#
loop_
_entity_poly.entity_id
_entity_poly.type
_entity_poly.pdbx_seq_one_letter_code
_entity_poly.pdbx_strand_id
1 'polypeptide(L)' 'MEQLCSHYEKCCFFSKYGSRSSRMWKNLISLYCRGGLMPLCWRYQRYAEGGFCPDEEVMPNGEKIPEPFESLP' A
#
# COMPACT_ATOMS: atom_id res chain seq x y z
N MET A 1 6.75 -2.00 -18.37
CA MET A 1 7.62 -1.13 -17.55
C MET A 1 6.99 -1.11 -16.17
N GLU A 2 7.59 -1.77 -15.19
CA GLU A 2 7.08 -1.72 -13.81
C GLU A 2 7.26 -0.30 -13.27
N GLN A 3 6.19 0.33 -12.79
CA GLN A 3 6.25 1.66 -12.19
C GLN A 3 6.34 1.49 -10.67
N LEU A 4 7.52 1.73 -10.11
CA LEU A 4 7.73 1.65 -8.68
C LEU A 4 7.31 2.96 -7.99
N CYS A 5 6.54 2.84 -6.91
CA CYS A 5 6.17 3.96 -6.06
C CYS A 5 7.39 4.66 -5.46
N SER A 6 7.51 5.96 -5.71
CA SER A 6 8.60 6.82 -5.20
C SER A 6 8.60 7.00 -3.67
N HIS A 7 7.53 6.56 -3.00
CA HIS A 7 7.38 6.63 -1.54
C HIS A 7 7.44 5.26 -0.87
N TYR A 8 7.82 4.23 -1.62
CA TYR A 8 7.85 2.83 -1.17
C TYR A 8 8.62 2.64 0.15
N GLU A 9 9.83 3.19 0.27
CA GLU A 9 10.69 3.00 1.44
C GLU A 9 10.14 3.64 2.73
N LYS A 10 9.34 4.70 2.59
CA LYS A 10 8.74 5.42 3.72
C LYS A 10 7.27 5.04 3.97
N CYS A 11 6.69 4.15 3.17
CA CYS A 11 5.29 3.78 3.27
C CYS A 11 5.04 2.76 4.37
N CYS A 12 4.38 3.15 5.47
CA CYS A 12 4.10 2.26 6.60
C CYS A 12 3.26 1.02 6.21
N PHE A 13 2.29 1.17 5.31
CA PHE A 13 1.57 0.01 4.74
C PHE A 13 2.52 -0.97 4.03
N PHE A 14 3.45 -0.45 3.21
CA PHE A 14 4.42 -1.30 2.55
C PHE A 14 5.38 -1.96 3.56
N SER A 15 5.83 -1.22 4.57
CA SER A 15 6.68 -1.75 5.64
C SER A 15 6.01 -2.92 6.39
N LYS A 16 4.72 -2.79 6.73
CA LYS A 16 3.96 -3.79 7.50
C LYS A 16 3.48 -4.99 6.68
N TYR A 17 3.03 -4.75 5.44
CA TYR A 17 2.38 -5.78 4.61
C TYR A 17 3.18 -6.18 3.36
N GLY A 18 4.23 -5.46 3.01
CA GLY A 18 4.98 -5.65 1.77
C GLY A 18 5.76 -6.96 1.68
N SER A 19 6.12 -7.56 2.81
CA SER A 19 6.78 -8.86 2.91
C SER A 19 5.79 -10.03 3.07
N ARG A 20 4.49 -9.74 3.20
CA ARG A 20 3.47 -10.76 3.43
C ARG A 20 3.34 -11.69 2.24
N SER A 21 3.15 -12.96 2.56
CA SER A 21 3.19 -14.07 1.61
C SER A 21 1.84 -14.35 0.95
N SER A 22 0.73 -13.88 1.55
CA SER A 22 -0.62 -14.10 1.04
C SER A 22 -0.78 -13.52 -0.36
N ARG A 23 -1.58 -14.22 -1.18
CA ARG A 23 -1.87 -13.79 -2.55
C ARG A 23 -2.57 -12.43 -2.58
N MET A 24 -3.40 -12.15 -1.58
CA MET A 24 -4.11 -10.89 -1.45
C MET A 24 -3.13 -9.73 -1.25
N TRP A 25 -2.19 -9.85 -0.30
CA TRP A 25 -1.16 -8.83 -0.07
C TRP A 25 -0.26 -8.65 -1.29
N LYS A 26 0.24 -9.74 -1.86
CA LYS A 26 1.06 -9.69 -3.08
C LYS A 26 0.37 -8.99 -4.24
N ASN A 27 -0.92 -9.27 -4.45
CA ASN A 27 -1.71 -8.62 -5.50
C ASN A 27 -1.83 -7.10 -5.23
N LEU A 28 -2.11 -6.69 -4.00
CA LEU A 28 -2.20 -5.27 -3.65
C LEU A 28 -0.88 -4.54 -3.89
N ILE A 29 0.23 -5.11 -3.43
CA ILE A 29 1.57 -4.55 -3.68
C ILE A 29 1.85 -4.45 -5.18
N SER A 30 1.57 -5.53 -5.93
CA SER A 30 1.80 -5.55 -7.37
C SER A 30 0.97 -4.50 -8.12
N LEU A 31 -0.27 -4.25 -7.71
CA LEU A 31 -1.17 -3.32 -8.39
C LEU A 31 -0.90 -1.87 -8.01
N TYR A 32 -0.73 -1.58 -6.71
CA TYR A 32 -0.68 -0.22 -6.17
C TYR A 32 0.73 0.29 -5.87
N CYS A 33 1.71 -0.58 -5.64
CA CYS A 33 3.09 -0.16 -5.34
C CYS A 33 4.02 -0.30 -6.55
N ARG A 34 3.75 -1.26 -7.45
CA ARG A 34 4.60 -1.56 -8.63
C ARG A 34 3.86 -1.49 -9.97
N GLY A 35 2.55 -1.23 -9.93
CA GLY A 35 1.64 -1.39 -11.05
C GLY A 35 0.92 -0.12 -11.44
N GLY A 36 0.07 -0.24 -12.47
CA GLY A 36 -0.66 0.88 -13.06
C GLY A 36 -1.74 1.49 -12.16
N LEU A 37 -2.07 0.90 -11.01
CA LEU A 37 -3.03 1.47 -10.06
C LEU A 37 -2.37 2.39 -9.03
N MET A 38 -1.04 2.56 -9.06
CA MET A 38 -0.33 3.48 -8.18
C MET A 38 -0.93 4.90 -8.13
N PRO A 39 -1.36 5.54 -9.25
CA PRO A 39 -1.99 6.86 -9.19
C PRO A 39 -3.34 6.88 -8.43
N LEU A 40 -3.98 5.73 -8.29
CA LEU A 40 -5.23 5.54 -7.53
C LEU A 40 -4.97 5.15 -6.07
N CYS A 41 -3.72 4.97 -5.68
CA CYS A 41 -3.37 4.71 -4.28
C CYS A 41 -3.59 5.98 -3.47
N TRP A 42 -4.58 5.96 -2.58
CA TRP A 42 -4.89 7.04 -1.65
C TRP A 42 -3.65 7.48 -0.85
N ARG A 43 -2.82 6.51 -0.42
CA ARG A 43 -1.58 6.78 0.31
C ARG A 43 -0.56 7.54 -0.54
N TYR A 44 -0.46 7.20 -1.83
CA TYR A 44 0.43 7.88 -2.78
C TYR A 44 0.01 9.35 -2.96
N GLN A 45 -1.29 9.59 -3.14
CA GLN A 45 -1.84 10.94 -3.25
C GLN A 45 -1.56 11.77 -1.99
N ARG A 46 -1.72 11.19 -0.80
CA ARG A 46 -1.41 11.86 0.47
C ARG A 46 0.06 12.24 0.61
N TYR A 47 0.98 11.38 0.18
CA TYR A 47 2.41 11.74 0.17
C TYR A 47 2.73 12.88 -0.80
N ALA A 48 2.06 12.92 -1.97
CA ALA A 48 2.25 13.98 -2.95
C ALA A 48 1.76 15.35 -2.43
N GLU A 49 0.74 15.37 -1.57
CA GLU A 49 0.21 16.56 -0.90
C GLU A 49 1.11 17.08 0.25
N GLY A 50 2.27 16.45 0.49
CA GLY A 50 3.15 16.77 1.62
C GLY A 50 2.74 16.10 2.94
N GLY A 51 1.83 15.12 2.88
CA GLY A 51 1.34 14.39 4.04
C GLY A 51 2.40 13.49 4.68
N PHE A 52 2.32 13.35 6.01
CA PHE A 52 3.05 12.36 6.79
C PHE A 52 2.51 10.95 6.52
N CYS A 53 3.26 9.91 6.89
CA CYS A 53 2.83 8.53 6.67
C CYS A 53 1.43 8.30 7.26
N PRO A 54 0.40 8.01 6.42
CA PRO A 54 -0.92 7.75 6.96
C PRO A 54 -0.92 6.42 7.72
N ASP A 55 -1.84 6.29 8.67
CA ASP A 55 -2.09 5.10 9.49
C ASP A 55 -1.82 3.80 8.71
N GLU A 56 -0.99 2.92 9.28
CA GLU A 56 -0.60 1.67 8.65
C GLU A 56 -1.78 0.71 8.45
N GLU A 57 -2.88 0.90 9.17
CA GLU A 57 -4.09 0.07 9.11
C GLU A 57 -5.08 0.51 8.01
N VAL A 58 -4.60 1.31 7.05
CA VAL A 58 -5.38 1.81 5.91
C VAL A 58 -4.85 1.26 4.59
N MET A 59 -5.77 0.66 3.84
CA MET A 59 -5.58 0.07 2.52
C MET A 59 -5.26 1.12 1.44
N PRO A 60 -4.75 0.71 0.26
CA PRO A 60 -4.48 1.63 -0.85
C PRO A 60 -5.69 2.42 -1.37
N ASN A 61 -6.93 1.97 -1.09
CA ASN A 61 -8.16 2.70 -1.45
C ASN A 61 -8.61 3.71 -0.38
N GLY A 62 -7.92 3.82 0.76
CA GLY A 62 -8.28 4.72 1.86
C GLY A 62 -9.22 4.10 2.90
N GLU A 63 -9.67 2.85 2.70
CA GLU A 63 -10.49 2.12 3.67
C GLU A 63 -9.62 1.44 4.72
N LYS A 64 -10.18 1.18 5.91
CA LYS A 64 -9.50 0.39 6.94
C LYS A 64 -9.28 -1.05 6.46
N ILE A 65 -8.21 -1.67 6.93
CA ILE A 65 -7.98 -3.09 6.75
C ILE A 65 -9.06 -3.86 7.52
N PRO A 66 -9.84 -4.74 6.87
CA PRO A 66 -10.75 -5.61 7.59
C PRO A 66 -9.98 -6.55 8.53
N GLU A 67 -10.43 -6.71 9.78
CA GLU A 67 -9.77 -7.54 10.80
C GLU A 67 -9.36 -8.94 10.30
N PRO A 68 -10.18 -9.68 9.53
CA PRO A 68 -9.77 -11.00 9.04
C PRO A 68 -8.49 -10.95 8.18
N PHE A 69 -8.25 -9.83 7.49
CA PHE A 69 -7.12 -9.68 6.59
C PHE A 69 -5.82 -9.38 7.34
N GLU A 70 -5.87 -8.79 8.54
CA GLU A 70 -4.68 -8.54 9.36
C GLU A 70 -3.94 -9.82 9.74
N SER A 71 -4.70 -10.90 9.91
CA SER A 71 -4.17 -12.23 10.23
C SER A 71 -3.53 -12.95 9.05
N LEU A 72 -3.69 -12.44 7.82
CA LEU A 72 -3.16 -13.10 6.64
C LEU A 72 -1.63 -13.04 6.62
N PRO A 73 -0.97 -14.16 6.24
CA PRO A 73 0.49 -14.26 6.24
C PRO A 73 1.14 -13.50 5.10
#